data_AF-I0WCT8-F1
#
_entry.id   AF-I0WCT8-F1
#
_cell.length_a   1.000
_cell.length_b   1.000
_cell.length_c   1.000
_cell.angle_alpha   90.00
_cell.angle_beta   90.00
_cell.angle_gamma   90.00
#
_symmetry.space_group_name_H-M   'P 1'
#
loop_
_entity.id
_entity.type
_entity.pdbx_description
1 polymer ?
#
loop_
_entity_poly.entity_id
_entity_poly.type
_entity_poly.pdbx_seq_one_letter_code
_entity_poly.pdbx_strand_id
1 'polypeptide(L)'
;MGASGLLAPSVAVAAPAALPAGCVQGVGTQVTCTFTFTGSAQSFTVPEGITSLAVTATGGRGGNSEDILGGAAAVATGQLTVAAGDALYIQVGGNGGDGNGQAGYNGGGAGGTGASGGGGASDVRTGTGELADRQIVAAGGGGAGDTYIGGAGNLMGPAGGPGGGGGGGGGGTDVAGGVGGNGGTDPHGSPGEAGVGGAAAGTGGGGGGGWFGGGGGAENYGGGGGGGGSSYAPGGTFTAAGADAVSSVVITYGAGSGTGSLGNLFGSS
;
A
#
# COMPACT_ATOMS: atom_id res chain seq x y z
N MET A 1 -5.36 64.89 39.80
CA MET A 1 -6.13 63.62 39.72
C MET A 1 -5.73 62.94 38.43
N GLY A 2 -4.60 62.23 38.42
CA GLY A 2 -4.13 61.48 37.23
C GLY A 2 -4.59 60.04 37.34
N ALA A 3 -5.49 59.61 36.46
CA ALA A 3 -5.95 58.23 36.40
C ALA A 3 -4.89 57.38 35.70
N SER A 4 -4.15 56.57 36.46
CA SER A 4 -3.34 55.47 35.91
C SER A 4 -4.28 54.32 35.57
N GLY A 5 -4.54 54.14 34.27
CA GLY A 5 -5.25 52.96 33.78
C GLY A 5 -4.31 51.76 33.71
N LEU A 6 -4.58 50.73 34.51
CA LEU A 6 -3.95 49.42 34.35
C LEU A 6 -4.40 48.82 33.00
N LEU A 7 -3.44 48.61 32.10
CA LEU A 7 -3.62 47.78 30.91
C LEU A 7 -3.66 46.32 31.36
N ALA A 8 -4.82 45.67 31.21
CA ALA A 8 -4.93 44.24 31.42
C ALA A 8 -4.19 43.48 30.29
N PRO A 9 -3.36 42.48 30.59
CA PRO A 9 -2.70 41.70 29.56
C PRO A 9 -3.75 40.86 28.81
N SER A 10 -3.86 41.08 27.50
CA SER A 10 -4.63 40.24 26.60
C SER A 10 -3.95 38.87 26.47
N VAL A 11 -4.64 37.82 26.92
CA VAL A 11 -4.19 36.44 26.72
C VAL A 11 -4.40 36.11 25.24
N ALA A 12 -3.32 36.07 24.47
CA ALA A 12 -3.36 35.58 23.10
C ALA A 12 -3.59 34.06 23.15
N VAL A 13 -4.79 33.61 22.82
CA VAL A 13 -5.06 32.19 22.58
C VAL A 13 -4.40 31.84 21.25
N ALA A 14 -3.36 31.01 21.29
CA ALA A 14 -2.72 30.50 20.09
C ALA A 14 -3.74 29.71 19.26
N ALA A 15 -3.86 30.04 17.98
CA ALA A 15 -4.67 29.25 17.06
C ALA A 15 -4.13 27.80 17.02
N PRO A 16 -5.00 26.78 16.97
CA PRO A 16 -4.54 25.41 16.84
C PRO A 16 -3.67 25.26 15.59
N ALA A 17 -2.57 24.51 15.71
CA ALA A 17 -1.70 24.23 14.58
C ALA A 17 -2.51 23.62 13.44
N ALA A 18 -2.29 24.11 12.20
CA ALA A 18 -2.98 23.58 11.04
C ALA A 18 -2.64 22.09 10.87
N LEU A 19 -3.67 21.28 10.61
CA LEU A 19 -3.48 19.86 10.34
C LEU A 19 -2.70 19.65 9.03
N PRO A 20 -1.94 18.55 8.90
CA PRO A 20 -1.31 18.22 7.63
C PRO A 20 -2.34 18.03 6.51
N ALA A 21 -1.91 18.19 5.25
CA ALA A 21 -2.79 18.03 4.10
C ALA A 21 -3.39 16.61 4.06
N GLY A 22 -4.67 16.51 3.69
CA GLY A 22 -5.41 15.24 3.66
C GLY A 22 -5.83 14.72 5.04
N CYS A 23 -5.56 15.47 6.12
CA CYS A 23 -5.97 15.14 7.47
C CYS A 23 -7.24 15.86 7.92
N VAL A 24 -8.09 15.14 8.64
CA VAL A 24 -9.29 15.67 9.29
C VAL A 24 -9.27 15.29 10.77
N GLN A 25 -9.65 16.22 11.64
CA GLN A 25 -9.88 15.91 13.06
C GLN A 25 -11.28 15.33 13.21
N GLY A 26 -11.36 14.12 13.75
CA GLY A 26 -12.59 13.45 14.11
C GLY A 26 -13.09 13.89 15.49
N VAL A 27 -13.93 13.05 16.10
CA VAL A 27 -14.40 13.29 17.47
C VAL A 27 -13.24 13.22 18.48
N GLY A 28 -13.23 14.15 19.42
CA GLY A 28 -12.17 14.24 20.43
C GLY A 28 -10.84 14.71 19.85
N THR A 29 -9.76 13.98 20.15
CA THR A 29 -8.40 14.30 19.70
C THR A 29 -7.95 13.47 18.51
N GLN A 30 -8.79 12.57 17.98
CA GLN A 30 -8.37 11.71 16.89
C GLN A 30 -8.23 12.52 15.59
N VAL A 31 -7.10 12.33 14.89
CA VAL A 31 -6.85 12.87 13.56
C VAL A 31 -6.65 11.71 12.60
N THR A 32 -7.27 11.78 11.43
CA THR A 32 -7.16 10.78 10.37
C THR A 32 -6.72 11.46 9.09
N CYS A 33 -5.65 10.95 8.50
CA CYS A 33 -5.08 11.39 7.23
C CYS A 33 -5.26 10.29 6.18
N THR A 34 -5.92 10.62 5.07
CA THR A 34 -6.18 9.66 3.99
C THR A 34 -5.40 10.03 2.75
N PHE A 35 -4.56 9.11 2.30
CA PHE A 35 -3.79 9.21 1.07
C PHE A 35 -4.40 8.29 0.02
N THR A 36 -4.75 8.86 -1.13
CA THR A 36 -5.27 8.12 -2.29
C THR A 36 -4.23 8.06 -3.39
N PHE A 37 -4.46 7.21 -4.40
CA PHE A 37 -3.53 7.02 -5.50
C PHE A 37 -3.36 8.31 -6.35
N THR A 38 -2.10 8.75 -6.52
CA THR A 38 -1.73 9.94 -7.31
C THR A 38 -0.80 9.61 -8.49
N GLY A 39 -0.34 8.36 -8.61
CA GLY A 39 0.72 7.98 -9.56
C GLY A 39 2.15 8.29 -9.10
N SER A 40 2.33 8.86 -7.91
CA SER A 40 3.65 9.22 -7.36
C SER A 40 3.67 9.14 -5.83
N ALA A 41 4.87 9.26 -5.25
CA ALA A 41 5.07 9.30 -3.81
C ALA A 41 4.40 10.53 -3.17
N GLN A 42 3.81 10.34 -2.00
CA GLN A 42 3.29 11.40 -1.13
C GLN A 42 4.09 11.43 0.17
N SER A 43 4.08 12.57 0.87
CA SER A 43 4.85 12.74 2.12
C SER A 43 3.95 13.07 3.30
N PHE A 44 4.30 12.55 4.47
CA PHE A 44 3.68 12.89 5.75
C PHE A 44 4.76 13.19 6.78
N THR A 45 4.71 14.37 7.40
CA THR A 45 5.58 14.72 8.52
C THR A 45 4.85 14.43 9.83
N VAL A 46 5.47 13.66 10.71
CA VAL A 46 4.89 13.30 12.00
C VAL A 46 4.74 14.56 12.87
N PRO A 47 3.53 14.88 13.35
CA PRO A 47 3.32 16.06 14.18
C PRO A 47 4.05 15.97 15.53
N GLU A 48 4.28 17.14 16.12
CA GLU A 48 4.82 17.27 17.47
C GLU A 48 4.03 16.46 18.50
N GLY A 49 4.75 15.81 19.42
CA GLY A 49 4.16 14.99 20.49
C GLY A 49 3.58 13.64 20.05
N ILE A 50 3.67 13.28 18.77
CA ILE A 50 3.21 11.97 18.27
C ILE A 50 4.37 10.99 18.23
N THR A 51 4.18 9.83 18.86
CA THR A 51 5.18 8.74 18.93
C THR A 51 4.67 7.41 18.37
N SER A 52 3.39 7.33 18.01
CA SER A 52 2.79 6.16 17.39
C SER A 52 1.68 6.56 16.42
N LEU A 53 1.65 5.89 15.28
CA LEU A 53 0.62 6.00 14.25
C LEU A 53 -0.09 4.65 14.10
N ALA A 54 -1.42 4.67 14.05
CA ALA A 54 -2.20 3.55 13.53
C ALA A 54 -2.27 3.69 12.01
N VAL A 55 -1.91 2.64 11.29
CA VAL A 55 -1.87 2.65 9.82
C VAL A 55 -2.73 1.53 9.27
N THR A 56 -3.57 1.87 8.30
CA THR A 56 -4.29 0.91 7.45
C THR A 56 -3.95 1.19 6.00
N ALA A 57 -3.29 0.26 5.33
CA ALA A 57 -2.97 0.33 3.92
C ALA A 57 -3.82 -0.66 3.12
N THR A 58 -4.30 -0.27 1.95
CA THR A 58 -5.03 -1.11 0.99
C THR A 58 -4.28 -1.05 -0.34
N GLY A 59 -3.80 -2.19 -0.82
CA GLY A 59 -3.09 -2.30 -2.11
C GLY A 59 -4.00 -2.12 -3.33
N GLY A 60 -3.43 -2.16 -4.52
CA GLY A 60 -4.17 -2.19 -5.78
C GLY A 60 -4.62 -3.59 -6.17
N ARG A 61 -5.83 -3.73 -6.71
CA ARG A 61 -6.30 -5.01 -7.26
C ARG A 61 -5.60 -5.33 -8.58
N GLY A 62 -5.54 -6.60 -8.95
CA GLY A 62 -5.18 -6.99 -10.31
C GLY A 62 -6.24 -6.53 -11.32
N GLY A 63 -5.83 -6.33 -12.56
CA GLY A 63 -6.77 -6.01 -13.64
C GLY A 63 -7.65 -7.21 -14.01
N ASN A 64 -8.86 -6.92 -14.48
CA ASN A 64 -9.83 -7.87 -14.99
C ASN A 64 -9.68 -8.05 -16.50
N SER A 65 -9.93 -9.26 -16.99
CA SER A 65 -10.02 -9.59 -18.41
C SER A 65 -11.45 -10.02 -18.73
N GLU A 66 -12.25 -9.13 -19.31
CA GLU A 66 -13.69 -9.34 -19.52
C GLU A 66 -14.39 -9.75 -18.21
N ASP A 67 -15.02 -10.93 -18.16
CA ASP A 67 -15.69 -11.48 -16.97
C ASP A 67 -14.73 -12.20 -16.01
N ILE A 68 -13.43 -12.27 -16.33
CA ILE A 68 -12.39 -12.91 -15.53
C ILE A 68 -11.77 -11.88 -14.59
N LEU A 69 -11.96 -12.11 -13.29
CA LEU A 69 -11.50 -11.19 -12.27
C LEU A 69 -9.98 -11.29 -12.04
N GLY A 70 -9.36 -10.13 -11.90
CA GLY A 70 -8.07 -9.99 -11.25
C GLY A 70 -8.15 -10.34 -9.77
N GLY A 71 -6.99 -10.63 -9.18
CA GLY A 71 -6.86 -10.91 -7.77
C GLY A 71 -7.18 -9.69 -6.90
N ALA A 72 -7.85 -9.92 -5.77
CA ALA A 72 -8.07 -8.89 -4.77
C ALA A 72 -6.74 -8.40 -4.19
N ALA A 73 -6.68 -7.11 -3.82
CA ALA A 73 -5.58 -6.57 -3.04
C ALA A 73 -5.61 -7.08 -1.59
N ALA A 74 -4.53 -6.83 -0.85
CA ALA A 74 -4.53 -6.96 0.60
C ALA A 74 -4.92 -5.63 1.29
N VAL A 75 -5.43 -5.76 2.51
CA VAL A 75 -5.45 -4.71 3.52
C VAL A 75 -4.45 -5.10 4.61
N ALA A 76 -3.51 -4.21 4.94
CA ALA A 76 -2.56 -4.37 6.04
C ALA A 76 -2.86 -3.33 7.11
N THR A 77 -2.97 -3.75 8.37
CA THR A 77 -3.13 -2.85 9.51
C THR A 77 -2.01 -3.05 10.52
N GLY A 78 -1.54 -1.98 11.15
CA GLY A 78 -0.48 -2.07 12.15
C GLY A 78 -0.22 -0.76 12.87
N GLN A 79 0.56 -0.85 13.95
CA GLN A 79 1.08 0.31 14.67
C GLN A 79 2.51 0.59 14.20
N LEU A 80 2.77 1.85 13.85
CA LEU A 80 4.11 2.33 13.51
C LEU A 80 4.63 3.22 14.64
N THR A 81 5.77 2.87 15.22
CA THR A 81 6.50 3.74 16.15
C THR A 81 7.25 4.81 15.37
N VAL A 82 7.13 6.06 15.80
CA VAL A 82 7.71 7.23 15.13
C VAL A 82 8.24 8.22 16.15
N ALA A 83 9.01 9.20 15.69
CA ALA A 83 9.35 10.41 16.41
C ALA A 83 8.69 11.64 15.76
N ALA A 84 8.45 12.67 16.56
CA ALA A 84 8.02 13.97 16.06
C ALA A 84 9.02 14.50 15.02
N GLY A 85 8.52 15.01 13.90
CA GLY A 85 9.34 15.50 12.79
C GLY A 85 9.81 14.44 11.80
N ASP A 86 9.59 13.15 12.06
CA ASP A 86 9.91 12.09 11.09
C ASP A 86 9.21 12.34 9.76
N ALA A 87 9.95 12.16 8.66
CA ALA A 87 9.39 12.18 7.32
C ALA A 87 9.01 10.75 6.91
N LEU A 88 7.74 10.53 6.62
CA LEU A 88 7.21 9.30 6.07
C LEU A 88 6.89 9.47 4.59
N TYR A 89 7.22 8.47 3.80
CA TYR A 89 6.92 8.39 2.37
C TYR A 89 5.80 7.39 2.15
N ILE A 90 4.72 7.86 1.54
CA ILE A 90 3.47 7.14 1.38
C ILE A 90 3.32 6.76 -0.10
N GLN A 91 3.35 5.46 -0.35
CA GLN A 91 3.10 4.89 -1.65
C GLN A 91 1.71 4.28 -1.66
N VAL A 92 0.84 4.72 -2.56
CA VAL A 92 -0.47 4.11 -2.74
C VAL A 92 -0.44 3.30 -4.03
N GLY A 93 -0.77 2.01 -3.95
CA GLY A 93 -0.70 1.09 -5.08
C GLY A 93 -1.71 1.42 -6.17
N GLY A 94 -1.28 1.37 -7.41
CA GLY A 94 -2.18 1.46 -8.56
C GLY A 94 -2.80 0.10 -8.86
N ASN A 95 -4.04 0.08 -9.34
CA ASN A 95 -4.66 -1.14 -9.88
C ASN A 95 -3.93 -1.58 -11.15
N GLY A 96 -3.92 -2.89 -11.39
CA GLY A 96 -3.55 -3.43 -12.69
C GLY A 96 -4.55 -3.00 -13.76
N GLY A 97 -4.07 -2.83 -14.98
CA GLY A 97 -4.92 -2.44 -16.11
C GLY A 97 -5.77 -3.59 -16.62
N ASP A 98 -7.04 -3.30 -16.85
CA ASP A 98 -8.05 -4.26 -17.33
C ASP A 98 -7.85 -4.54 -18.82
N GLY A 99 -7.52 -5.78 -19.18
CA GLY A 99 -7.39 -6.27 -20.57
C GLY A 99 -6.30 -5.57 -21.43
N ASN A 100 -5.48 -4.71 -20.83
CA ASN A 100 -4.47 -3.91 -21.53
C ASN A 100 -3.04 -4.18 -21.03
N GLY A 101 -2.86 -5.15 -20.13
CA GLY A 101 -1.58 -5.58 -19.59
C GLY A 101 -0.83 -4.54 -18.75
N GLN A 102 -1.37 -3.34 -18.50
CA GLN A 102 -0.65 -2.28 -17.79
C GLN A 102 -0.42 -2.68 -16.33
N ALA A 103 0.85 -2.61 -15.90
CA ALA A 103 1.23 -2.86 -14.52
C ALA A 103 0.68 -1.78 -13.56
N GLY A 104 0.21 -2.21 -12.39
CA GLY A 104 -0.17 -1.33 -11.30
C GLY A 104 1.04 -0.62 -10.68
N TYR A 105 0.87 0.67 -10.36
CA TYR A 105 1.92 1.47 -9.74
C TYR A 105 2.40 0.90 -8.40
N ASN A 106 3.69 1.04 -8.11
CA ASN A 106 4.39 0.52 -6.93
C ASN A 106 4.51 -1.02 -6.93
N GLY A 107 4.93 -1.57 -8.08
CA GLY A 107 5.46 -2.92 -8.17
C GLY A 107 4.55 -3.97 -8.78
N GLY A 108 3.46 -3.62 -9.46
CA GLY A 108 2.70 -4.58 -10.26
C GLY A 108 3.52 -5.11 -11.45
N GLY A 109 3.28 -6.36 -11.84
CA GLY A 109 3.84 -6.98 -13.04
C GLY A 109 2.96 -6.72 -14.27
N ALA A 110 3.59 -6.62 -15.45
CA ALA A 110 2.87 -6.47 -16.71
C ALA A 110 2.13 -7.76 -17.09
N GLY A 111 0.91 -7.63 -17.61
CA GLY A 111 0.16 -8.72 -18.22
C GLY A 111 0.62 -8.99 -19.66
N GLY A 112 0.29 -10.18 -20.15
CA GLY A 112 0.52 -10.61 -21.52
C GLY A 112 -0.48 -10.02 -22.53
N THR A 113 -0.43 -10.49 -23.77
CA THR A 113 -1.30 -10.02 -24.86
C THR A 113 -2.77 -10.30 -24.52
N GLY A 114 -3.60 -9.25 -24.46
CA GLY A 114 -5.03 -9.38 -24.13
C GLY A 114 -5.32 -9.77 -22.68
N ALA A 115 -4.28 -9.86 -21.84
CA ALA A 115 -4.40 -10.16 -20.42
C ALA A 115 -4.28 -8.90 -19.57
N SER A 116 -4.30 -9.08 -18.25
CA SER A 116 -4.36 -7.98 -17.30
C SER A 116 -3.10 -7.86 -16.46
N GLY A 117 -2.75 -6.63 -16.07
CA GLY A 117 -1.61 -6.36 -15.19
C GLY A 117 -1.90 -6.70 -13.74
N GLY A 118 -0.85 -6.95 -12.97
CA GLY A 118 -0.94 -7.06 -11.51
C GLY A 118 -1.07 -5.70 -10.84
N GLY A 119 -1.82 -5.64 -9.74
CA GLY A 119 -1.91 -4.46 -8.89
C GLY A 119 -0.63 -4.24 -8.08
N GLY A 120 -0.33 -2.99 -7.77
CA GLY A 120 0.85 -2.66 -6.96
C GLY A 120 0.54 -2.50 -5.48
N ALA A 121 1.60 -2.45 -4.67
CA ALA A 121 1.48 -2.39 -3.22
C ALA A 121 1.16 -0.98 -2.72
N SER A 122 0.47 -0.88 -1.58
CA SER A 122 0.43 0.35 -0.80
C SER A 122 1.33 0.18 0.42
N ASP A 123 2.24 1.13 0.65
CA ASP A 123 3.22 1.03 1.72
C ASP A 123 3.57 2.37 2.39
N VAL A 124 4.04 2.29 3.63
CA VAL A 124 4.61 3.41 4.38
C VAL A 124 6.10 3.14 4.58
N ARG A 125 6.93 4.12 4.22
CA ARG A 125 8.39 4.04 4.32
C ARG A 125 8.93 5.16 5.19
N THR A 126 10.01 4.86 5.89
CA THR A 126 10.79 5.82 6.68
C THR A 126 12.10 6.18 5.96
N GLY A 127 13.01 6.88 6.61
CA GLY A 127 14.40 7.00 6.16
C GLY A 127 14.53 7.68 4.80
N THR A 128 15.02 6.94 3.81
CA THR A 128 15.26 7.45 2.45
C THR A 128 14.03 7.32 1.53
N GLY A 129 12.98 6.62 1.97
CA GLY A 129 11.80 6.36 1.14
C GLY A 129 11.98 5.23 0.12
N GLU A 130 13.07 4.46 0.23
CA GLU A 130 13.41 3.36 -0.66
C GLU A 130 12.69 2.05 -0.28
N LEU A 131 12.70 1.05 -1.16
CA LEU A 131 12.02 -0.23 -0.94
C LEU A 131 12.44 -0.92 0.37
N ALA A 132 13.71 -0.74 0.79
CA ALA A 132 14.25 -1.31 2.02
C ALA A 132 13.71 -0.64 3.30
N ASP A 133 13.15 0.56 3.21
CA ASP A 133 12.66 1.34 4.35
C ASP A 133 11.17 1.09 4.67
N ARG A 134 10.54 0.13 4.00
CA ARG A 134 9.12 -0.21 4.18
C ARG A 134 8.85 -0.73 5.59
N GLN A 135 7.87 -0.11 6.25
CA GLN A 135 7.46 -0.47 7.60
C GLN A 135 6.14 -1.26 7.60
N ILE A 136 5.22 -0.89 6.71
CA ILE A 136 3.92 -1.54 6.52
C ILE A 136 3.66 -1.61 5.01
N VAL A 137 3.25 -2.78 4.53
CA VAL A 137 3.02 -3.11 3.12
C VAL A 137 1.72 -3.90 2.99
N ALA A 138 0.76 -3.33 2.28
CA ALA A 138 -0.42 -4.02 1.78
C ALA A 138 -0.14 -4.42 0.32
N ALA A 139 -0.12 -5.73 0.06
CA ALA A 139 0.14 -6.28 -1.26
C ALA A 139 -0.94 -5.94 -2.29
N GLY A 140 -0.52 -5.91 -3.56
CA GLY A 140 -1.43 -5.92 -4.69
C GLY A 140 -1.80 -7.35 -5.13
N GLY A 141 -2.93 -7.47 -5.83
CA GLY A 141 -3.38 -8.73 -6.42
C GLY A 141 -2.75 -8.99 -7.80
N GLY A 142 -2.66 -10.25 -8.22
CA GLY A 142 -2.23 -10.62 -9.57
C GLY A 142 -3.32 -10.34 -10.61
N GLY A 143 -2.94 -10.04 -11.85
CA GLY A 143 -3.85 -9.81 -12.96
C GLY A 143 -4.49 -11.10 -13.47
N ALA A 144 -5.67 -10.98 -14.08
CA ALA A 144 -6.30 -12.06 -14.83
C ALA A 144 -5.51 -12.42 -16.10
N GLY A 145 -5.47 -13.70 -16.44
CA GLY A 145 -5.16 -14.17 -17.79
C GLY A 145 -6.41 -14.19 -18.67
N ASP A 146 -6.28 -14.66 -19.91
CA ASP A 146 -7.42 -14.77 -20.85
C ASP A 146 -8.46 -15.84 -20.46
N THR A 147 -8.10 -16.78 -19.58
CA THR A 147 -8.92 -17.93 -19.20
C THR A 147 -9.07 -18.04 -17.67
N TYR A 148 -8.08 -17.56 -16.90
CA TYR A 148 -7.98 -17.83 -15.46
C TYR A 148 -7.83 -16.56 -14.62
N ILE A 149 -8.44 -16.58 -13.43
CA ILE A 149 -8.41 -15.48 -12.45
C ILE A 149 -7.02 -15.26 -11.85
N GLY A 150 -6.73 -14.03 -11.45
CA GLY A 150 -5.51 -13.67 -10.71
C GLY A 150 -5.54 -14.07 -9.23
N GLY A 151 -4.37 -14.26 -8.63
CA GLY A 151 -4.20 -14.57 -7.21
C GLY A 151 -4.32 -13.34 -6.31
N ALA A 152 -4.93 -13.48 -5.13
CA ALA A 152 -5.07 -12.37 -4.19
C ALA A 152 -3.75 -11.97 -3.49
N GLY A 153 -3.61 -10.73 -3.04
CA GLY A 153 -2.52 -10.34 -2.13
C GLY A 153 -2.83 -10.73 -0.68
N ASN A 154 -1.91 -11.38 0.04
CA ASN A 154 -1.93 -11.57 1.51
C ASN A 154 -0.56 -12.08 2.01
N LEU A 155 -0.36 -12.34 3.32
CA LEU A 155 0.94 -12.81 3.87
C LEU A 155 1.47 -14.12 3.23
N MET A 156 0.62 -14.92 2.59
CA MET A 156 0.95 -16.14 1.82
C MET A 156 0.10 -16.21 0.54
N GLY A 157 0.24 -15.23 -0.38
CA GLY A 157 -0.71 -14.95 -1.47
C GLY A 157 -1.27 -16.23 -2.12
N PRO A 158 -2.61 -16.39 -2.29
CA PRO A 158 -3.12 -17.59 -2.94
C PRO A 158 -2.50 -17.64 -4.34
N ALA A 159 -1.94 -18.78 -4.72
CA ALA A 159 -1.51 -19.02 -6.08
C ALA A 159 -2.64 -18.63 -7.04
N GLY A 160 -2.31 -17.92 -8.13
CA GLY A 160 -3.26 -17.72 -9.23
C GLY A 160 -3.79 -19.10 -9.62
N GLY A 161 -5.11 -19.22 -9.81
CA GLY A 161 -5.77 -20.52 -9.95
C GLY A 161 -5.06 -21.40 -11.00
N PRO A 162 -4.80 -22.69 -10.71
CA PRO A 162 -4.14 -23.57 -11.66
C PRO A 162 -5.07 -23.78 -12.85
N GLY A 163 -4.81 -23.07 -13.94
CA GLY A 163 -5.37 -23.44 -15.22
C GLY A 163 -4.84 -24.80 -15.65
N GLY A 164 -5.71 -25.64 -16.23
CA GLY A 164 -5.41 -27.04 -16.54
C GLY A 164 -4.07 -27.20 -17.25
N GLY A 165 -3.06 -27.65 -16.49
CA GLY A 165 -1.67 -27.77 -16.94
C GLY A 165 -0.83 -26.48 -16.84
N GLY A 166 -0.43 -26.04 -15.63
CA GLY A 166 0.86 -25.36 -15.42
C GLY A 166 0.99 -23.84 -15.58
N GLY A 167 0.01 -23.08 -16.10
CA GLY A 167 0.23 -21.67 -16.47
C GLY A 167 0.15 -20.58 -15.37
N GLY A 168 -0.32 -20.87 -14.15
CA GLY A 168 -0.54 -19.85 -13.11
C GLY A 168 0.73 -19.38 -12.40
N GLY A 169 0.83 -18.09 -12.09
CA GLY A 169 1.91 -17.53 -11.28
C GLY A 169 1.74 -17.85 -9.78
N GLY A 170 2.84 -18.18 -9.11
CA GLY A 170 2.87 -18.41 -7.66
C GLY A 170 2.73 -17.11 -6.87
N GLY A 171 2.13 -17.18 -5.68
CA GLY A 171 2.06 -16.03 -4.76
C GLY A 171 3.40 -15.71 -4.13
N GLY A 172 3.62 -14.43 -3.79
CA GLY A 172 4.75 -14.02 -2.95
C GLY A 172 4.63 -14.57 -1.53
N THR A 173 5.77 -14.83 -0.89
CA THR A 173 5.89 -15.26 0.51
C THR A 173 6.49 -14.16 1.37
N ASP A 174 6.65 -14.40 2.66
CA ASP A 174 7.33 -13.49 3.59
C ASP A 174 8.84 -13.38 3.36
N VAL A 175 9.44 -14.32 2.60
CA VAL A 175 10.91 -14.39 2.38
C VAL A 175 11.34 -14.43 0.91
N ALA A 176 10.42 -14.67 -0.03
CA ALA A 176 10.74 -14.80 -1.45
C ALA A 176 9.55 -14.44 -2.34
N GLY A 177 9.87 -13.99 -3.56
CA GLY A 177 8.87 -13.78 -4.61
C GLY A 177 8.27 -15.08 -5.14
N GLY A 178 7.09 -14.95 -5.73
CA GLY A 178 6.37 -16.08 -6.31
C GLY A 178 7.05 -16.60 -7.58
N VAL A 179 7.03 -17.91 -7.79
CA VAL A 179 7.52 -18.52 -9.03
C VAL A 179 6.67 -18.10 -10.23
N GLY A 180 7.27 -17.91 -11.39
CA GLY A 180 6.53 -17.66 -12.62
C GLY A 180 5.77 -18.90 -13.11
N GLY A 181 4.69 -18.67 -13.86
CA GLY A 181 3.86 -19.72 -14.45
C GLY A 181 4.59 -20.52 -15.51
N ASN A 182 4.31 -21.82 -15.58
CA ASN A 182 4.95 -22.74 -16.51
C ASN A 182 4.14 -22.88 -17.82
N GLY A 183 4.58 -22.17 -18.88
CA GLY A 183 4.04 -22.29 -20.24
C GLY A 183 4.36 -23.58 -21.01
N GLY A 184 4.89 -24.62 -20.36
CA GLY A 184 5.27 -25.87 -21.04
C GLY A 184 6.62 -25.75 -21.73
N THR A 185 6.64 -25.66 -23.06
CA THR A 185 7.88 -25.60 -23.86
C THR A 185 8.43 -24.20 -24.10
N ASP A 186 7.66 -23.15 -23.77
CA ASP A 186 7.96 -21.70 -23.76
C ASP A 186 6.76 -20.91 -24.34
N PRO A 187 6.49 -19.67 -23.89
CA PRO A 187 7.24 -18.91 -22.88
C PRO A 187 6.69 -19.07 -21.44
N HIS A 188 7.59 -19.02 -20.44
CA HIS A 188 7.24 -18.99 -19.01
C HIS A 188 7.04 -17.57 -18.47
N GLY A 189 6.17 -17.43 -17.46
CA GLY A 189 6.05 -16.19 -16.70
C GLY A 189 7.32 -15.93 -15.88
N SER A 190 7.60 -14.66 -15.60
CA SER A 190 8.73 -14.28 -14.76
C SER A 190 8.40 -14.51 -13.27
N PRO A 191 9.39 -14.87 -12.43
CA PRO A 191 9.20 -14.85 -10.99
C PRO A 191 8.98 -13.42 -10.48
N GLY A 192 8.33 -13.28 -9.33
CA GLY A 192 8.33 -12.04 -8.57
C GLY A 192 9.63 -11.85 -7.79
N GLU A 193 9.89 -10.62 -7.39
CA GLU A 193 11.06 -10.21 -6.61
C GLU A 193 10.64 -9.37 -5.38
N ALA A 194 11.60 -8.95 -4.56
CA ALA A 194 11.32 -8.01 -3.47
C ALA A 194 10.68 -6.73 -4.04
N GLY A 195 9.48 -6.39 -3.58
CA GLY A 195 8.76 -5.21 -4.06
C GLY A 195 8.03 -5.31 -5.40
N VAL A 196 8.34 -6.29 -6.24
CA VAL A 196 7.95 -6.27 -7.67
C VAL A 196 7.35 -7.60 -8.10
N GLY A 197 6.18 -7.55 -8.75
CA GLY A 197 5.52 -8.70 -9.36
C GLY A 197 6.15 -9.08 -10.70
N GLY A 198 6.16 -10.37 -11.00
CA GLY A 198 6.70 -10.92 -12.24
C GLY A 198 5.84 -10.56 -13.45
N ALA A 199 6.49 -10.28 -14.58
CA ALA A 199 5.82 -10.11 -15.87
C ALA A 199 5.25 -11.45 -16.35
N ALA A 200 4.09 -11.40 -16.98
CA ALA A 200 3.47 -12.56 -17.59
C ALA A 200 4.12 -12.94 -18.94
N ALA A 201 3.74 -14.10 -19.45
CA ALA A 201 4.08 -14.56 -20.79
C ALA A 201 2.82 -14.97 -21.55
N GLY A 202 2.84 -14.81 -22.88
CA GLY A 202 1.70 -15.16 -23.73
C GLY A 202 0.46 -14.35 -23.39
N THR A 203 -0.64 -15.03 -23.06
CA THR A 203 -1.91 -14.45 -22.58
C THR A 203 -2.07 -14.54 -21.04
N GLY A 204 -0.97 -14.69 -20.30
CA GLY A 204 -0.98 -14.75 -18.84
C GLY A 204 -1.16 -13.38 -18.15
N GLY A 205 -1.64 -13.39 -16.91
CA GLY A 205 -1.78 -12.20 -16.07
C GLY A 205 -0.51 -11.83 -15.30
N GLY A 206 -0.26 -10.54 -15.09
CA GLY A 206 0.93 -10.05 -14.37
C GLY A 206 0.87 -10.30 -12.85
N GLY A 207 2.00 -10.54 -12.21
CA GLY A 207 2.07 -10.75 -10.75
C GLY A 207 1.79 -9.47 -9.94
N GLY A 208 1.20 -9.59 -8.75
CA GLY A 208 0.97 -8.47 -7.85
C GLY A 208 2.24 -8.02 -7.12
N GLY A 209 2.36 -6.72 -6.85
CA GLY A 209 3.45 -6.15 -6.03
C GLY A 209 3.23 -6.41 -4.53
N GLY A 210 4.28 -6.28 -3.71
CA GLY A 210 4.18 -6.54 -2.28
C GLY A 210 5.49 -6.35 -1.53
N TRP A 211 5.61 -6.96 -0.35
CA TRP A 211 6.89 -7.17 0.34
C TRP A 211 7.79 -8.03 -0.54
N PHE A 212 7.24 -9.15 -1.01
CA PHE A 212 7.69 -9.85 -2.20
C PHE A 212 6.53 -9.96 -3.20
N GLY A 213 6.81 -9.74 -4.48
CA GLY A 213 5.80 -9.84 -5.53
C GLY A 213 5.46 -11.28 -5.88
N GLY A 214 4.27 -11.47 -6.46
CA GLY A 214 3.88 -12.75 -7.06
C GLY A 214 4.50 -12.94 -8.44
N GLY A 215 4.57 -14.18 -8.91
CA GLY A 215 5.03 -14.49 -10.27
C GLY A 215 3.98 -14.15 -11.32
N GLY A 216 4.43 -13.86 -12.54
CA GLY A 216 3.55 -13.70 -13.69
C GLY A 216 3.02 -15.04 -14.19
N GLY A 217 1.81 -15.05 -14.74
CA GLY A 217 1.24 -16.22 -15.41
C GLY A 217 1.84 -16.47 -16.80
N ALA A 218 1.50 -17.59 -17.39
CA ALA A 218 1.92 -18.03 -18.72
C ALA A 218 0.76 -18.66 -19.48
N GLU A 219 0.87 -18.72 -20.80
CA GLU A 219 -0.05 -19.47 -21.66
C GLU A 219 0.29 -20.96 -21.64
N ASN A 220 -0.69 -21.81 -21.31
CA ASN A 220 -0.59 -23.27 -21.45
C ASN A 220 -2.01 -23.86 -21.57
N TYR A 221 -2.46 -24.07 -22.82
CA TYR A 221 -3.86 -24.36 -23.12
C TYR A 221 -4.85 -23.31 -22.55
N GLY A 222 -4.37 -22.06 -22.40
CA GLY A 222 -5.05 -20.91 -21.78
C GLY A 222 -4.07 -20.10 -20.92
N GLY A 223 -4.28 -18.79 -20.84
CA GLY A 223 -3.50 -17.83 -20.07
C GLY A 223 -3.79 -17.91 -18.57
N GLY A 224 -2.80 -18.34 -17.80
CA GLY A 224 -2.86 -18.39 -16.35
C GLY A 224 -2.84 -17.01 -15.71
N GLY A 225 -3.56 -16.82 -14.60
CA GLY A 225 -3.49 -15.58 -13.82
C GLY A 225 -2.14 -15.40 -13.13
N GLY A 226 -1.79 -14.15 -12.83
CA GLY A 226 -0.62 -13.84 -12.02
C GLY A 226 -0.83 -14.14 -10.54
N GLY A 227 0.23 -14.44 -9.80
CA GLY A 227 0.16 -14.59 -8.35
C GLY A 227 0.09 -13.24 -7.64
N GLY A 228 -0.57 -13.15 -6.49
CA GLY A 228 -0.57 -11.94 -5.67
C GLY A 228 0.72 -11.75 -4.87
N GLY A 229 1.02 -10.51 -4.47
CA GLY A 229 2.17 -10.21 -3.63
C GLY A 229 1.95 -10.58 -2.15
N SER A 230 3.02 -10.54 -1.37
CA SER A 230 2.99 -10.71 0.08
C SER A 230 2.87 -9.38 0.83
N SER A 231 2.18 -9.39 1.97
CA SER A 231 2.05 -8.23 2.85
C SER A 231 3.06 -8.31 3.99
N TYR A 232 3.38 -7.16 4.60
CA TYR A 232 4.31 -7.09 5.72
C TYR A 232 3.91 -5.97 6.69
N ALA A 233 3.96 -6.26 7.99
CA ALA A 233 3.74 -5.31 9.09
C ALA A 233 4.11 -6.03 10.40
N PRO A 234 5.14 -5.56 11.14
CA PRO A 234 5.49 -6.16 12.43
C PRO A 234 4.30 -6.12 13.40
N GLY A 235 3.82 -7.29 13.82
CA GLY A 235 2.65 -7.41 14.72
C GLY A 235 1.33 -6.92 14.12
N GLY A 236 1.27 -6.70 12.81
CA GLY A 236 0.08 -6.26 12.10
C GLY A 236 -0.87 -7.40 11.73
N THR A 237 -1.98 -7.04 11.08
CA THR A 237 -2.95 -8.00 10.53
C THR A 237 -3.15 -7.78 9.04
N PHE A 238 -3.53 -8.85 8.33
CA PHE A 238 -3.72 -8.83 6.89
C PHE A 238 -5.03 -9.51 6.51
N THR A 239 -5.81 -8.87 5.65
CA THR A 239 -7.04 -9.43 5.07
C THR A 239 -7.11 -9.17 3.58
N ALA A 240 -7.93 -9.92 2.85
CA ALA A 240 -8.25 -9.56 1.47
C ALA A 240 -9.16 -8.33 1.46
N ALA A 241 -8.90 -7.41 0.54
CA ALA A 241 -9.75 -6.25 0.29
C ALA A 241 -11.05 -6.68 -0.42
N GLY A 242 -12.11 -5.88 -0.26
CA GLY A 242 -13.31 -6.03 -1.09
C GLY A 242 -13.01 -5.76 -2.57
N ALA A 243 -13.79 -6.33 -3.48
CA ALA A 243 -13.56 -6.21 -4.93
C ALA A 243 -13.55 -4.75 -5.46
N ASP A 244 -14.30 -3.87 -4.80
CA ASP A 244 -14.40 -2.43 -5.11
C ASP A 244 -13.60 -1.54 -4.15
N ALA A 245 -12.71 -2.13 -3.35
CA ALA A 245 -11.89 -1.36 -2.44
C ALA A 245 -10.96 -0.41 -3.22
N VAL A 246 -10.91 0.84 -2.76
CA VAL A 246 -10.03 1.86 -3.33
C VAL A 246 -8.68 1.80 -2.62
N SER A 247 -7.60 1.68 -3.41
CA SER A 247 -6.24 1.73 -2.89
C SER A 247 -6.02 3.00 -2.06
N SER A 248 -5.50 2.83 -0.86
CA SER A 248 -5.32 3.93 0.07
C SER A 248 -4.28 3.62 1.13
N VAL A 249 -3.76 4.67 1.76
CA VAL A 249 -3.10 4.57 3.06
C VAL A 249 -3.81 5.53 4.00
N VAL A 250 -4.24 5.02 5.14
CA VAL A 250 -4.92 5.80 6.18
C VAL A 250 -4.03 5.80 7.42
N ILE A 251 -3.65 6.99 7.87
CA ILE A 251 -2.86 7.21 9.08
C ILE A 251 -3.76 7.86 10.12
N THR A 252 -3.81 7.29 11.31
CA THR A 252 -4.59 7.81 12.43
C THR A 252 -3.70 7.99 13.66
N TYR A 253 -3.85 9.13 14.35
CA TYR A 253 -3.16 9.43 15.60
C TYR A 253 -4.05 10.29 16.51
N GLY A 254 -3.75 10.32 17.81
CA GLY A 254 -4.37 11.27 18.71
C GLY A 254 -3.55 12.56 18.75
N ALA A 255 -4.13 13.70 18.36
CA ALA A 255 -3.54 14.99 18.61
C ALA A 255 -3.28 15.12 20.12
N GLY A 256 -2.00 15.22 20.51
CA GLY A 256 -1.66 15.57 21.88
C GLY A 256 -2.40 16.85 22.26
N SER A 257 -3.01 16.89 23.44
CA SER A 257 -3.53 18.15 23.99
C SER A 257 -2.34 19.10 24.11
N GLY A 258 -2.18 20.00 23.17
CA GLY A 258 -1.00 20.85 23.07
C GLY A 258 -0.81 21.66 24.35
N THR A 259 0.05 21.20 25.25
CA THR A 259 0.89 22.11 26.03
C THR A 259 2.01 22.52 25.09
N GLY A 260 1.68 23.35 24.09
CA GLY A 260 2.69 24.10 23.38
C GLY A 260 3.62 24.73 24.41
N SER A 261 4.91 24.52 24.22
CA SER A 261 6.03 25.10 24.97
C SER A 261 5.67 26.37 25.79
N LEU A 262 5.23 26.17 27.03
CA LEU A 262 5.23 27.19 28.09
C LEU A 262 6.08 26.72 29.29
N GLY A 263 6.67 25.52 29.20
CA GLY A 263 7.42 24.88 30.30
C GLY A 263 8.76 25.53 30.66
N ASN A 264 9.27 26.48 29.87
CA ASN A 264 10.58 27.08 30.10
C ASN A 264 10.58 28.60 30.38
N LEU A 265 9.42 29.25 30.56
CA LEU A 265 9.38 30.70 30.85
C LEU A 265 9.04 31.08 32.31
N PHE A 266 8.81 30.10 33.19
CA PHE A 266 8.71 30.35 34.63
C PHE A 266 9.77 29.54 35.38
N GLY A 267 11.04 29.89 35.12
CA GLY A 267 12.09 29.72 36.12
C GLY A 267 11.84 30.73 37.24
N SER A 268 11.46 30.21 38.40
CA SER A 268 11.19 30.91 39.64
C SER A 268 12.38 31.73 40.15
N SER A 269 12.04 32.95 40.59
CA SER A 269 12.64 33.78 41.68
C SER A 269 14.16 33.91 41.77
#